data_AF-A0A2G5CLS2-F1
#
_entry.id   AF-A0A2G5CLS2-F1
#
_cell.length_a   1.000
_cell.length_b   1.000
_cell.length_c   1.000
_cell.angle_alpha   90.00
_cell.angle_beta   90.00
_cell.angle_gamma   90.00
#
_symmetry.space_group_name_H-M   'P 1'
#
loop_
_entity.id
_entity.type
_entity.pdbx_description
1 polymer ?
#
loop_
_entity_poly.entity_id
_entity_poly.type
_entity_poly.pdbx_seq_one_letter_code
_entity_poly.pdbx_strand_id
1 'polypeptide(L)'
;MGENNWTLLHHAIYKGNLGAIEDILQFCPECLNLVDKDLQNCLHLAVKFEHVNVVNLLSSMPKIADEVLNGQDNHGNTPLHIAALRADTRITLLFLYDNRVDKTIKNMQGLRAVDMIRFDYDKRKAGVYGLTDRVGEKEIKDQTDFDLLVGALIATVSFTAGITVPGGYTSDKPNEGTAVLAKKVSFKVFVITNTIALLLSL
;
A
#
# COMPACT_ATOMS: atom_id res chain seq x y z
N MET A 1 16.48 -1.23 -9.70
CA MET A 1 16.71 -1.11 -8.24
C MET A 1 16.00 0.17 -7.79
N GLY A 2 14.85 0.19 -7.12
CA GLY A 2 13.86 -0.79 -6.70
C GLY A 2 12.73 0.02 -6.04
N GLU A 3 11.50 -0.12 -6.53
CA GLU A 3 10.36 0.79 -6.22
C GLU A 3 9.67 0.51 -4.86
N ASN A 4 10.19 -0.43 -4.05
CA ASN A 4 9.48 -0.99 -2.89
C ASN A 4 10.10 -0.68 -1.51
N ASN A 5 11.12 0.19 -1.40
CA ASN A 5 11.82 0.48 -0.13
C ASN A 5 12.30 -0.78 0.64
N TRP A 6 12.76 -1.80 -0.10
CA TRP A 6 13.21 -3.04 0.51
C TRP A 6 14.59 -2.90 1.16
N THR A 7 14.67 -3.34 2.42
CA THR A 7 15.91 -3.49 3.17
C THR A 7 16.67 -4.74 2.72
N LEU A 8 17.90 -4.91 3.22
CA LEU A 8 18.67 -6.14 3.01
C LEU A 8 17.94 -7.35 3.60
N LEU A 9 17.31 -7.20 4.77
CA LEU A 9 16.50 -8.25 5.40
C LEU A 9 15.32 -8.65 4.51
N HIS A 10 14.59 -7.68 3.94
CA HIS A 10 13.46 -7.96 3.04
C HIS A 10 13.89 -8.78 1.82
N HIS A 11 15.05 -8.47 1.23
CA HIS A 11 15.58 -9.27 0.12
C HIS A 11 15.97 -10.68 0.54
N ALA A 12 16.59 -10.86 1.71
CA ALA A 12 16.94 -12.18 2.23
C ALA A 12 15.70 -13.04 2.51
N ILE A 13 14.65 -12.44 3.08
CA ILE A 13 13.34 -13.06 3.30
C ILE A 13 12.67 -13.43 1.98
N TYR A 14 12.64 -12.52 1.01
CA TYR A 14 12.11 -12.82 -0.33
C TYR A 14 12.78 -14.06 -0.94
N LYS A 15 14.10 -14.19 -0.77
CA LYS A 15 14.88 -15.33 -1.24
C LYS A 15 14.77 -16.59 -0.36
N GLY A 16 14.16 -16.50 0.82
CA GLY A 16 14.08 -17.61 1.78
C GLY A 16 15.45 -18.05 2.33
N ASN A 17 16.46 -17.18 2.27
CA ASN A 17 17.83 -17.53 2.67
C ASN A 17 18.01 -17.38 4.19
N LEU A 18 17.80 -18.48 4.91
CA LEU A 18 17.89 -18.52 6.37
C LEU A 18 19.25 -18.04 6.92
N GLY A 19 20.36 -18.51 6.34
CA GLY A 19 21.70 -18.13 6.82
C GLY A 19 21.95 -16.63 6.69
N ALA A 20 21.55 -16.03 5.55
CA ALA A 20 21.65 -14.59 5.38
C ALA A 20 20.76 -13.82 6.36
N ILE A 21 19.56 -14.32 6.67
CA ILE A 21 18.66 -13.71 7.66
C ILE A 21 19.28 -13.76 9.06
N GLU A 22 19.83 -14.90 9.46
CA GLU A 22 20.52 -15.06 10.75
C GLU A 22 21.73 -14.12 10.86
N ASP A 23 22.57 -14.07 9.84
CA ASP A 23 23.72 -13.16 9.78
C ASP A 23 23.28 -11.70 9.92
N ILE A 24 22.28 -11.27 9.14
CA ILE A 24 21.76 -9.89 9.18
C ILE A 24 21.23 -9.55 10.57
N LEU A 25 20.44 -10.45 11.18
CA LEU A 25 19.84 -10.22 12.50
C LEU A 25 20.86 -10.27 13.63
N GLN A 26 21.98 -10.97 13.44
CA GLN A 26 23.11 -10.95 14.37
C GLN A 26 23.80 -9.58 14.40
N PHE A 27 23.97 -8.93 13.24
CA PHE A 27 24.63 -7.61 13.16
C PHE A 27 23.66 -6.43 13.37
N CYS A 28 22.39 -6.58 13.01
CA CYS A 28 21.41 -5.50 12.94
C CYS A 28 20.02 -6.01 13.40
N PRO A 29 19.82 -6.33 14.69
CA PRO A 29 18.53 -6.83 15.18
C PRO A 29 17.39 -5.81 15.03
N GLU A 30 17.70 -4.52 15.02
CA GLU A 30 16.73 -3.43 14.82
C GLU A 30 16.06 -3.46 13.44
N CYS A 31 16.64 -4.14 12.45
CA CYS A 31 16.04 -4.21 11.12
C CYS A 31 14.71 -4.99 11.07
N LEU A 32 14.37 -5.74 12.13
CA LEU A 32 13.07 -6.40 12.29
C LEU A 32 11.90 -5.42 12.30
N ASN A 33 12.13 -4.20 12.81
CA ASN A 33 11.11 -3.17 12.94
C ASN A 33 10.93 -2.35 11.65
N LEU A 34 11.76 -2.59 10.64
CA LEU A 34 11.65 -1.91 9.36
C LEU A 34 10.49 -2.48 8.54
N VAL A 35 9.88 -1.62 7.77
CA VAL A 35 8.73 -1.93 6.92
C VAL A 35 9.00 -1.49 5.49
N ASP A 36 8.35 -2.13 4.53
CA ASP A 36 8.39 -1.69 3.13
C ASP A 36 7.40 -0.54 2.86
N LYS A 37 7.22 -0.19 1.57
CA LYS A 37 6.28 0.88 1.17
C LYS A 37 4.81 0.61 1.54
N ASP A 38 4.45 -0.66 1.69
CA ASP A 38 3.11 -1.11 2.00
C ASP A 38 2.91 -1.26 3.52
N LEU A 39 3.86 -0.75 4.32
CA LEU A 39 4.00 -0.97 5.76
C LEU A 39 4.08 -2.46 6.13
N GLN A 40 4.53 -3.32 5.20
CA GLN A 40 4.74 -4.73 5.47
C GLN A 40 6.09 -4.93 6.17
N ASN A 41 6.04 -5.48 7.38
CA ASN A 41 7.23 -5.89 8.11
C ASN A 41 7.77 -7.25 7.60
N CYS A 42 8.88 -7.69 8.20
CA CYS A 42 9.54 -8.95 7.87
C CYS A 42 8.60 -10.19 7.94
N LEU A 43 7.69 -10.27 8.92
CA LEU A 43 6.74 -11.38 9.04
C LEU A 43 5.67 -11.35 7.95
N HIS A 44 5.13 -10.18 7.59
CA HIS A 44 4.21 -10.07 6.46
C HIS A 44 4.84 -10.65 5.18
N LEU A 45 6.10 -10.27 4.90
CA LEU A 45 6.82 -10.75 3.73
C LEU A 45 7.11 -12.26 3.80
N ALA A 46 7.54 -12.77 4.95
CA ALA A 46 7.82 -14.19 5.13
C ALA A 46 6.57 -15.05 4.86
N VAL A 47 5.40 -14.58 5.31
CA VAL A 47 4.10 -15.23 5.07
C VAL A 47 3.66 -15.08 3.61
N LYS A 48 3.78 -13.87 3.05
CA LYS A 48 3.46 -13.56 1.65
C LYS A 48 4.27 -14.40 0.67
N PHE A 49 5.50 -14.77 1.02
CA PHE A 49 6.37 -15.62 0.20
C PHE A 49 6.38 -17.11 0.62
N GLU A 50 5.50 -17.54 1.54
CA GLU A 50 5.34 -18.94 1.99
C GLU A 50 6.59 -19.58 2.62
N HIS A 51 7.48 -18.77 3.16
CA HIS A 51 8.71 -19.26 3.76
C HIS A 51 8.48 -19.70 5.20
N VAL A 52 7.84 -20.87 5.37
CA VAL A 52 7.48 -21.43 6.70
C VAL A 52 8.68 -21.48 7.65
N ASN A 53 9.85 -21.85 7.15
CA ASN A 53 11.07 -21.91 7.98
C ASN A 53 11.51 -20.52 8.46
N VAL A 54 11.35 -19.50 7.62
CA VAL A 54 11.65 -18.11 7.99
C VAL A 54 10.64 -17.62 9.02
N VAL A 55 9.34 -17.93 8.85
CA VAL A 55 8.32 -17.61 9.85
C VAL A 55 8.64 -18.26 11.19
N ASN A 56 9.00 -19.55 11.21
CA ASN A 56 9.42 -20.24 12.43
C ASN A 56 10.63 -19.58 13.09
N LEU A 57 11.66 -19.23 12.31
CA LEU A 57 12.85 -18.55 12.82
C LEU A 57 12.48 -17.21 13.48
N LEU A 58 11.74 -16.36 12.76
CA LEU A 58 11.37 -15.03 13.23
C LEU A 58 10.42 -15.09 14.44
N SER A 59 9.37 -15.92 14.38
CA SER A 59 8.41 -16.06 15.49
C SER A 59 9.02 -16.69 16.73
N SER A 60 10.05 -17.54 16.59
CA SER A 60 10.74 -18.14 17.75
C SER A 60 11.67 -17.16 18.48
N MET A 61 11.85 -15.94 17.97
CA MET A 61 12.72 -14.95 18.63
C MET A 61 12.12 -14.51 19.99
N PRO A 62 12.86 -14.64 21.11
CA PRO A 62 12.32 -14.40 22.45
C PRO A 62 11.88 -12.96 22.70
N LYS A 63 12.39 -12.01 21.91
CA LYS A 63 12.12 -10.56 22.01
C LYS A 63 11.54 -9.99 20.72
N ILE A 64 10.83 -10.80 19.93
CA ILE A 64 10.10 -10.24 18.79
C ILE A 64 9.14 -9.18 19.30
N ALA A 65 9.23 -7.98 18.72
CA ALA A 65 8.43 -6.84 19.16
C ALA A 65 6.96 -7.06 18.79
N ASP A 66 6.04 -6.55 19.61
CA ASP A 66 4.61 -6.66 19.36
C ASP A 66 4.24 -6.02 18.03
N GLU A 67 4.91 -4.92 17.69
CA GLU A 67 4.81 -4.19 16.43
C GLU A 67 5.20 -5.04 15.21
N VAL A 68 6.00 -6.08 15.39
CA VAL A 68 6.37 -7.00 14.31
C VAL A 68 5.36 -8.16 14.22
N LEU A 69 4.97 -8.71 15.36
CA LEU A 69 4.07 -9.87 15.39
C LEU A 69 2.62 -9.51 15.04
N ASN A 70 2.16 -8.36 15.52
CA ASN A 70 0.79 -7.86 15.43
C ASN A 70 0.67 -6.55 14.64
N GLY A 71 1.77 -6.04 14.09
CA GLY A 71 1.76 -4.84 13.26
C GLY A 71 0.81 -4.95 12.08
N GLN A 72 0.21 -3.82 11.70
CA GLN A 72 -0.72 -3.72 10.59
C GLN A 72 -0.04 -3.08 9.38
N ASP A 73 -0.28 -3.63 8.20
CA ASP A 73 0.12 -3.05 6.92
C ASP A 73 -0.81 -1.88 6.49
N ASN A 74 -0.59 -1.31 5.31
CA ASN A 74 -1.40 -0.22 4.75
C ASN A 74 -2.90 -0.55 4.59
N HIS A 75 -3.31 -1.81 4.67
CA HIS A 75 -4.71 -2.25 4.59
C HIS A 75 -5.26 -2.64 5.96
N GLY A 76 -4.49 -2.42 7.03
CA GLY A 76 -4.84 -2.89 8.37
C GLY A 76 -4.62 -4.40 8.57
N ASN A 77 -4.01 -5.12 7.62
CA ASN A 77 -3.79 -6.55 7.77
C ASN A 77 -2.59 -6.80 8.67
N THR A 78 -2.72 -7.75 9.59
CA THR A 78 -1.58 -8.30 10.35
C THR A 78 -0.96 -9.48 9.61
N PRO A 79 0.22 -10.00 10.01
CA PRO A 79 0.79 -11.21 9.41
C PRO A 79 -0.18 -12.41 9.43
N LEU A 80 -1.01 -12.51 10.47
CA LEU A 80 -2.07 -13.54 10.57
C LEU A 80 -3.20 -13.33 9.55
N HIS A 81 -3.58 -12.08 9.23
CA HIS A 81 -4.54 -11.80 8.16
C HIS A 81 -4.00 -12.25 6.80
N ILE A 82 -2.72 -11.95 6.52
CA ILE A 82 -2.07 -12.40 5.29
C ILE A 82 -2.03 -13.93 5.24
N ALA A 83 -1.68 -14.60 6.35
CA ALA A 83 -1.68 -16.06 6.42
C ALA A 83 -3.07 -16.66 6.14
N ALA A 84 -4.12 -16.05 6.69
CA ALA A 84 -5.50 -16.46 6.46
C ALA A 84 -5.94 -16.31 5.00
N LEU A 85 -5.55 -15.21 4.34
CA LEU A 85 -5.84 -14.97 2.91
C LEU A 85 -5.14 -15.97 2.00
N ARG A 86 -3.86 -16.25 2.30
CA ARG A 86 -3.03 -17.21 1.58
C ARG A 86 -3.51 -18.65 1.73
N ALA A 87 -4.28 -18.91 2.77
CA ALA A 87 -4.79 -20.21 3.18
C ALA A 87 -3.68 -21.29 3.32
N ASP A 88 -2.46 -20.85 3.63
CA ASP A 88 -1.40 -21.73 4.10
C ASP A 88 -1.73 -22.14 5.53
N THR A 89 -2.41 -23.29 5.63
CA THR A 89 -2.90 -23.82 6.90
C THR A 89 -1.78 -23.98 7.93
N ARG A 90 -0.53 -24.24 7.52
CA ARG A 90 0.58 -24.44 8.46
C ARG A 90 0.96 -23.12 9.13
N ILE A 91 1.17 -22.08 8.33
CA ILE A 91 1.52 -20.75 8.84
C ILE A 91 0.36 -20.16 9.65
N THR A 92 -0.87 -20.31 9.16
CA THR A 92 -2.06 -19.87 9.91
C THR A 92 -2.13 -20.54 11.29
N LEU A 93 -1.92 -21.86 11.36
CA LEU A 93 -1.94 -22.59 12.63
C LEU A 93 -0.80 -22.14 13.56
N LEU A 94 0.41 -21.89 13.05
CA LEU A 94 1.53 -21.37 13.85
C LEU A 94 1.13 -20.09 14.59
N PHE A 95 0.52 -19.13 13.89
CA PHE A 95 0.05 -17.89 14.51
C PHE A 95 -1.16 -18.09 15.42
N LEU A 96 -2.08 -19.01 15.09
CA LEU A 96 -3.24 -19.28 15.93
C LEU A 96 -2.87 -19.92 17.27
N TYR A 97 -1.81 -20.73 17.31
CA TYR A 97 -1.31 -21.35 18.54
C TYR A 97 -0.32 -20.46 19.32
N ASP A 98 0.23 -19.41 18.70
CA ASP A 98 1.03 -18.43 19.42
C ASP A 98 0.12 -17.50 20.24
N ASN A 99 0.28 -17.54 21.56
CA ASN A 99 -0.50 -16.71 22.50
C ASN A 99 -0.15 -15.22 22.41
N ARG A 100 1.01 -14.87 21.84
CA ARG A 100 1.42 -13.47 21.64
C ARG A 100 0.73 -12.84 20.43
N VAL A 101 0.17 -13.65 19.52
CA VAL A 101 -0.55 -13.14 18.35
C VAL A 101 -1.97 -12.75 18.75
N ASP A 102 -2.32 -11.48 18.53
CA ASP A 102 -3.65 -10.96 18.74
C ASP A 102 -4.59 -11.32 17.58
N LYS A 103 -5.62 -12.09 17.89
CA LYS A 103 -6.61 -12.64 16.95
C LYS A 103 -7.84 -11.73 16.82
N THR A 104 -7.87 -10.63 17.57
CA THR A 104 -9.00 -9.71 17.69
C THR A 104 -8.85 -8.46 16.83
N ILE A 105 -7.62 -8.17 16.37
CA ILE A 105 -7.32 -7.05 15.46
C ILE A 105 -8.16 -7.17 14.19
N LYS A 106 -8.68 -6.02 13.75
CA LYS A 106 -9.48 -5.89 12.53
C LYS A 106 -8.69 -5.11 11.48
N ASN A 107 -8.78 -5.55 10.24
CA ASN A 107 -8.26 -4.79 9.10
C ASN A 107 -9.19 -3.62 8.72
N MET A 108 -8.83 -2.88 7.66
CA MET A 108 -9.64 -1.74 7.19
C MET A 108 -11.03 -2.14 6.68
N GLN A 109 -11.26 -3.41 6.38
CA GLN A 109 -12.58 -3.95 6.04
C GLN A 109 -13.40 -4.33 7.30
N GLY A 110 -12.86 -4.12 8.50
CA GLY A 110 -13.50 -4.48 9.76
C GLY A 110 -13.48 -5.98 10.08
N LEU A 111 -12.72 -6.77 9.31
CA LEU A 111 -12.63 -8.23 9.45
C LEU A 111 -11.43 -8.60 10.33
N ARG A 112 -11.60 -9.63 11.16
CA ARG A 112 -10.48 -10.29 11.81
C ARG A 112 -9.89 -11.36 10.89
N ALA A 113 -8.66 -11.74 11.13
CA ALA A 113 -8.01 -12.80 10.35
C ALA A 113 -8.80 -14.13 10.34
N VAL A 114 -9.40 -14.50 11.48
CA VAL A 114 -10.24 -15.71 11.56
C VAL A 114 -11.51 -15.62 10.71
N ASP A 115 -12.03 -14.41 10.50
CA ASP A 115 -13.19 -14.19 9.64
C ASP A 115 -12.79 -14.39 8.16
N MET A 116 -11.55 -14.03 7.79
CA MET A 116 -11.00 -14.27 6.45
C MET A 116 -10.84 -15.76 6.12
N ILE A 117 -10.43 -16.59 7.08
CA ILE A 117 -10.34 -18.06 6.89
C ILE A 117 -11.69 -18.63 6.48
N ARG A 118 -12.77 -18.14 7.11
CA ARG A 118 -14.13 -18.57 6.79
C ARG A 118 -14.55 -18.13 5.39
N PHE A 119 -14.27 -16.88 5.01
CA PHE A 119 -14.51 -16.42 3.63
C PHE A 119 -13.77 -17.28 2.62
N ASP A 120 -12.53 -17.67 2.91
CA ASP A 120 -11.76 -18.52 2.03
C ASP A 120 -12.36 -19.92 1.90
N TYR A 121 -12.77 -20.52 3.02
CA TYR A 121 -13.49 -21.79 3.02
C TYR A 121 -14.76 -21.73 2.16
N ASP A 122 -15.55 -20.66 2.28
CA ASP A 122 -16.76 -20.45 1.50
C ASP A 122 -16.44 -20.29 0.00
N LYS A 123 -15.39 -19.56 -0.36
CA LYS A 123 -14.91 -19.44 -1.75
C LYS A 123 -14.44 -20.78 -2.33
N ARG A 124 -13.70 -21.57 -1.55
CA ARG A 124 -13.25 -22.92 -1.94
C ARG A 124 -14.44 -23.84 -2.18
N LYS A 125 -15.41 -23.83 -1.26
CA LYS A 125 -16.66 -24.61 -1.39
C LYS A 125 -17.48 -24.18 -2.62
N ALA A 126 -17.49 -22.90 -2.92
CA ALA A 126 -18.16 -22.35 -4.10
C ALA A 126 -17.37 -22.54 -5.41
N GLY A 127 -16.15 -23.09 -5.37
CA GLY A 127 -15.31 -23.29 -6.56
C GLY A 127 -14.72 -22.00 -7.15
N VAL A 128 -14.69 -20.90 -6.39
CA VAL A 128 -14.24 -19.57 -6.85
C VAL A 128 -12.77 -19.29 -6.50
N TYR A 129 -12.12 -20.21 -5.79
CA TYR A 129 -10.74 -20.05 -5.33
C TYR A 129 -9.77 -19.91 -6.52
N GLY A 130 -8.96 -18.84 -6.53
CA GLY A 130 -8.05 -18.48 -7.63
C GLY A 130 -8.63 -17.51 -8.68
N LEU A 131 -9.96 -17.34 -8.77
CA LEU A 131 -10.59 -16.31 -9.61
C LEU A 131 -10.58 -14.95 -8.90
N THR A 132 -10.89 -14.91 -7.61
CA THR A 132 -10.97 -13.64 -6.87
C THR A 132 -9.62 -12.97 -6.67
N ASP A 133 -8.53 -13.73 -6.60
CA ASP A 133 -7.19 -13.15 -6.42
C ASP A 133 -6.75 -12.44 -7.71
N ARG A 134 -7.07 -13.03 -8.87
CA ARG A 134 -6.84 -12.40 -10.18
C ARG A 134 -7.78 -11.22 -10.45
N VAL A 135 -9.03 -11.30 -9.99
CA VAL A 135 -10.00 -10.20 -10.12
C VAL A 135 -9.61 -9.04 -9.21
N GLY A 136 -9.19 -9.29 -7.97
CA GLY A 136 -8.74 -8.25 -7.04
C GLY A 136 -7.49 -7.53 -7.52
N GLU A 137 -6.48 -8.24 -8.03
CA GLU A 137 -5.30 -7.62 -8.66
C GLU A 137 -5.67 -6.78 -9.89
N LYS A 138 -6.65 -7.23 -10.68
CA LYS A 138 -7.10 -6.53 -11.89
C LYS A 138 -7.96 -5.32 -11.57
N GLU A 139 -8.88 -5.40 -10.62
CA GLU A 139 -9.72 -4.28 -10.19
C GLU A 139 -8.89 -3.16 -9.55
N ILE A 140 -7.91 -3.51 -8.71
CA ILE A 140 -6.99 -2.53 -8.13
C ILE A 140 -6.18 -1.83 -9.24
N LYS A 141 -5.69 -2.59 -10.23
CA LYS A 141 -4.91 -2.03 -11.34
C LYS A 141 -5.74 -1.14 -12.25
N ASP A 142 -6.95 -1.57 -12.61
CA ASP A 142 -7.87 -0.82 -13.48
C ASP A 142 -8.31 0.49 -12.80
N GLN A 143 -8.50 0.48 -11.47
CA GLN A 143 -8.81 1.69 -10.69
C GLN A 143 -7.63 2.66 -10.66
N THR A 144 -6.42 2.17 -10.38
CA THR A 144 -5.21 3.02 -10.35
C THR A 144 -4.87 3.61 -11.73
N ASP A 145 -5.09 2.86 -12.81
CA ASP A 145 -4.87 3.35 -14.17
C ASP A 145 -5.89 4.44 -14.54
N PHE A 146 -7.15 4.29 -14.10
CA PHE A 146 -8.19 5.30 -14.33
C PHE A 146 -7.92 6.59 -13.54
N ASP A 147 -7.55 6.49 -12.26
CA ASP A 147 -7.25 7.64 -11.41
C ASP A 147 -6.03 8.41 -11.94
N LEU A 148 -5.01 7.71 -12.43
CA LEU A 148 -3.83 8.31 -13.08
C LEU A 148 -4.20 9.02 -14.39
N LEU A 149 -5.09 8.44 -15.21
CA LEU A 149 -5.56 9.05 -16.45
C LEU A 149 -6.39 10.31 -16.19
N VAL A 150 -7.31 10.26 -15.23
CA VAL A 150 -8.14 11.41 -14.84
C VAL A 150 -7.26 12.52 -14.27
N GLY A 151 -6.31 12.17 -13.39
CA GLY A 151 -5.37 13.13 -12.82
C GLY A 151 -4.47 13.78 -13.89
N ALA A 152 -3.91 12.98 -14.80
CA ALA A 152 -3.11 13.48 -15.92
C ALA A 152 -3.92 14.40 -16.85
N LEU A 153 -5.19 14.09 -17.11
CA LEU A 153 -6.07 14.91 -17.93
C LEU A 153 -6.37 16.25 -17.24
N ILE A 154 -6.75 16.24 -15.96
CA ILE A 154 -7.02 17.45 -15.18
C ILE A 154 -5.77 18.32 -15.10
N ALA A 155 -4.61 17.73 -14.79
CA ALA A 155 -3.34 18.44 -14.75
C ALA A 155 -3.00 19.09 -16.10
N THR A 156 -3.17 18.38 -17.21
CA THR A 156 -2.86 18.89 -18.56
C THR A 156 -3.78 20.04 -18.97
N VAL A 157 -5.10 19.90 -18.75
CA VAL A 157 -6.08 20.95 -19.04
C VAL A 157 -5.81 22.17 -18.16
N SER A 158 -5.52 21.96 -16.88
CA SER A 158 -5.26 23.04 -15.93
C SER A 158 -3.97 23.78 -16.23
N PHE A 159 -2.90 23.05 -16.59
CA PHE A 159 -1.62 23.62 -17.01
C PHE A 159 -1.78 24.45 -18.29
N THR A 160 -2.50 23.93 -19.27
CA THR A 160 -2.81 24.64 -20.53
C THR A 160 -3.58 25.94 -20.24
N ALA A 161 -4.61 25.89 -19.40
CA ALA A 161 -5.37 27.06 -18.97
C ALA A 161 -4.52 28.13 -18.25
N GLY A 162 -3.46 27.71 -17.55
CA GLY A 162 -2.51 28.61 -16.89
C GLY A 162 -1.65 29.41 -17.87
N ILE A 163 -1.28 28.82 -19.02
CA ILE A 163 -0.43 29.48 -20.03
C ILE A 163 -1.24 30.17 -21.14
N THR A 164 -2.49 29.74 -21.39
CA THR A 164 -3.40 30.38 -22.37
C THR A 164 -4.61 30.97 -21.65
N VAL A 165 -4.39 32.08 -20.93
CA VAL A 165 -5.46 32.75 -20.18
C VAL A 165 -6.57 33.26 -21.14
N PRO A 166 -7.85 32.99 -20.85
CA PRO A 166 -8.95 33.47 -21.68
C PRO A 166 -9.01 35.00 -21.67
N GLY A 167 -9.10 35.60 -22.87
CA GLY A 167 -9.03 37.05 -23.07
C GLY A 167 -7.63 37.59 -23.37
N GLY A 168 -6.59 36.75 -23.31
CA GLY A 168 -5.22 37.13 -23.65
C GLY A 168 -4.57 38.07 -22.63
N TYR A 169 -3.43 38.65 -23.03
CA TYR A 169 -2.63 39.56 -22.20
C TYR A 169 -2.75 40.99 -22.72
N THR A 170 -2.84 41.94 -21.79
CA THR A 170 -2.78 43.37 -22.12
C THR A 170 -1.37 43.73 -22.59
N SER A 171 -1.27 44.48 -23.68
CA SER A 171 -0.02 45.08 -24.18
C SER A 171 0.18 46.55 -23.75
N ASP A 172 -0.73 47.09 -22.94
CA ASP A 172 -0.72 48.49 -22.51
C ASP A 172 0.15 48.72 -21.27
N LYS A 173 1.11 49.64 -21.34
CA LYS A 173 1.90 50.09 -20.17
C LYS A 173 1.04 50.98 -19.26
N PRO A 174 1.07 50.80 -17.92
CA PRO A 174 2.05 50.03 -17.14
C PRO A 174 1.69 48.56 -16.86
N ASN A 175 0.57 48.04 -17.37
CA ASN A 175 0.02 46.72 -16.99
C ASN A 175 0.27 45.62 -18.05
N GLU A 176 1.33 45.78 -18.84
CA GLU A 176 1.74 44.86 -19.89
C GLU A 176 1.98 43.46 -19.31
N GLY A 177 1.44 42.41 -19.96
CA GLY A 177 1.53 41.03 -19.49
C GLY A 177 0.49 40.62 -18.44
N THR A 178 -0.43 41.52 -18.05
CA THR A 178 -1.56 41.15 -17.17
C THR A 178 -2.70 40.53 -17.99
N ALA A 179 -3.36 39.49 -17.46
CA ALA A 179 -4.55 38.94 -18.11
C ALA A 179 -5.64 40.02 -18.26
N VAL A 180 -6.18 40.19 -19.46
CA VAL A 180 -7.16 41.26 -19.80
C VAL A 180 -8.40 41.21 -18.90
N LEU A 181 -8.76 40.01 -18.43
CA LEU A 181 -9.92 39.76 -17.57
C LEU A 181 -9.60 39.71 -16.07
N ALA A 182 -8.37 40.02 -15.64
CA ALA A 182 -7.91 39.86 -14.24
C ALA A 182 -8.81 40.55 -13.19
N LYS A 183 -9.50 41.64 -13.58
CA LYS A 183 -10.41 42.39 -12.70
C LYS A 183 -11.83 41.81 -12.64
N LYS A 184 -12.21 40.90 -13.54
CA LYS A 184 -13.54 40.30 -13.56
C LYS A 184 -13.65 39.17 -12.53
N VAL A 185 -14.80 39.13 -11.86
CA VAL A 185 -15.12 38.09 -10.87
C VAL A 185 -15.08 36.69 -11.50
N SER A 186 -15.58 36.54 -12.73
CA SER A 186 -15.55 35.28 -13.48
C SER A 186 -14.14 34.72 -13.69
N PHE A 187 -13.15 35.60 -13.92
CA PHE A 187 -11.76 35.19 -14.10
C PHE A 187 -11.11 34.75 -12.77
N LYS A 188 -11.41 35.43 -11.66
CA LYS A 188 -10.94 35.01 -10.33
C LYS A 188 -11.50 33.64 -9.93
N VAL A 189 -12.79 33.42 -10.18
CA VAL A 189 -13.42 32.11 -9.92
C VAL A 189 -12.75 31.02 -10.74
N PHE A 190 -12.56 31.26 -12.05
CA PHE A 190 -11.87 30.33 -12.96
C PHE A 190 -10.48 29.90 -12.45
N VAL A 191 -9.64 30.85 -12.05
CA VAL A 191 -8.29 30.57 -11.53
C VAL A 191 -8.34 29.78 -10.21
N ILE A 192 -9.22 30.16 -9.29
CA ILE A 192 -9.38 29.47 -7.99
C ILE A 192 -9.83 28.02 -8.22
N THR A 193 -10.84 27.80 -9.08
CA THR A 193 -11.35 26.45 -9.36
C THR A 193 -10.31 25.56 -10.03
N ASN A 194 -9.52 26.10 -10.97
CA ASN A 194 -8.48 25.35 -11.66
C ASN A 194 -7.32 24.99 -10.71
N THR A 195 -7.00 25.87 -9.75
CA THR A 195 -5.99 25.61 -8.72
C THR A 195 -6.45 24.54 -7.73
N ILE A 196 -7.72 24.57 -7.31
CA ILE A 196 -8.31 23.54 -6.45
C ILE A 196 -8.38 22.21 -7.18
N ALA A 197 -8.80 22.19 -8.45
CA ALA A 197 -8.84 20.98 -9.26
C ALA A 197 -7.45 20.34 -9.40
N LEU A 198 -6.39 21.14 -9.57
CA LEU A 198 -5.02 20.65 -9.64
C LEU A 198 -4.53 20.07 -8.29
N LEU A 199 -4.88 20.72 -7.17
CA LEU A 199 -4.51 20.24 -5.82
C LEU A 199 -5.24 18.95 -5.43
N LEU A 200 -6.47 18.77 -5.90
CA LEU A 200 -7.27 17.56 -5.64
C LEU A 200 -6.98 16.41 -6.62
N SER A 201 -6.21 16.70 -7.67
CA SER A 201 -5.84 15.74 -8.72
C SER A 201 -4.53 15.00 -8.43
N LEU A 202 -3.85 15.33 -7.33
CA LEU A 202 -2.51 14.86 -6.96
C LEU A 202 -2.57 14.09 -5.65
#